data_AF-A0A6P0GKC7-F1
#
_entry.id   AF-A0A6P0GKC7-F1
#
_cell.length_a   1.000
_cell.length_b   1.000
_cell.length_c   1.000
_cell.angle_alpha   90.00
_cell.angle_beta   90.00
_cell.angle_gamma   90.00
#
_symmetry.space_group_name_H-M   'P 1'
#
loop_
_entity.id
_entity.type
_entity.pdbx_description
1 polymer ?
#
loop_
_entity_poly.entity_id
_entity_poly.type
_entity_poly.pdbx_seq_one_letter_code
_entity_poly.pdbx_strand_id
1 'polypeptide(L)'
;MQAELKEILLLQTEWTSGNSASMQRRGVLIRTEVAAWLRDRVGAIATVMPPDARDLAVTGRDSTGLKSEVPWIRIYSASHSPSPREGWYLVYLFSALGDRVYLSLNQGTTGRPAPGSGGVGQNSARRPAGVVRQGGL
;
A
#
# COMPACT_ATOMS: atom_id res chain seq x y z
N MET A 1 16.72 -13.65 -2.51
CA MET A 1 16.30 -12.42 -3.23
C MET A 1 16.43 -12.52 -4.75
N GLN A 2 17.61 -12.74 -5.34
CA GLN A 2 17.74 -12.71 -6.81
C GLN A 2 16.91 -13.80 -7.52
N ALA A 3 16.81 -14.99 -6.96
CA ALA A 3 16.05 -16.11 -7.54
C ALA A 3 14.55 -15.80 -7.55
N GLU A 4 14.05 -15.23 -6.47
CA GLU A 4 12.66 -14.84 -6.24
C GLU A 4 12.27 -13.70 -7.18
N LEU A 5 13.15 -12.71 -7.40
CA LEU A 5 12.92 -11.66 -8.39
C LEU A 5 12.84 -12.24 -9.81
N LYS A 6 13.73 -13.18 -10.17
CA LYS A 6 13.67 -13.87 -11.47
C LYS A 6 12.38 -14.68 -11.62
N GLU A 7 11.97 -15.38 -10.57
CA GLU A 7 10.72 -16.16 -10.57
C GLU A 7 9.50 -15.25 -10.76
N ILE A 8 9.44 -14.11 -10.09
CA ILE A 8 8.38 -13.12 -10.30
C ILE A 8 8.33 -12.67 -11.76
N LEU A 9 9.48 -12.36 -12.35
CA LEU A 9 9.59 -11.92 -13.75
C LEU A 9 9.11 -13.01 -14.74
N LEU A 10 9.42 -14.27 -14.48
CA LEU A 10 8.91 -15.40 -15.27
C LEU A 10 7.39 -15.55 -15.11
N LEU A 11 6.87 -15.54 -13.89
CA LEU A 11 5.43 -15.66 -13.65
C LEU A 11 4.64 -14.48 -14.23
N GLN A 12 5.27 -13.31 -14.33
CA GLN A 12 4.69 -12.12 -14.92
C GLN A 12 4.38 -12.28 -16.42
N THR A 13 5.17 -13.07 -17.16
CA THR A 13 4.88 -13.33 -18.59
C THR A 13 3.60 -14.15 -18.80
N GLU A 14 3.13 -14.83 -17.74
CA GLU A 14 1.89 -15.60 -17.71
C GLU A 14 0.74 -14.82 -17.05
N TRP A 15 0.85 -13.49 -16.94
CA TRP A 15 -0.15 -12.71 -16.24
C TRP A 15 -1.54 -12.88 -16.83
N THR A 16 -2.49 -13.12 -15.93
CA THR A 16 -3.91 -12.99 -16.20
C THR A 16 -4.55 -12.24 -15.02
N SER A 17 -5.67 -11.56 -15.25
CA SER A 17 -6.41 -10.89 -14.18
C SER A 17 -7.06 -11.87 -13.19
N GLY A 18 -7.21 -13.14 -13.58
CA GLY A 18 -7.71 -14.24 -12.76
C GLY A 18 -6.67 -14.80 -11.77
N ASN A 19 -7.13 -15.60 -10.81
CA ASN A 19 -6.27 -16.18 -9.77
C ASN A 19 -5.70 -17.56 -10.18
N SER A 20 -5.00 -17.62 -11.31
CA SER A 20 -4.32 -18.84 -11.76
C SER A 20 -3.24 -19.31 -10.77
N ALA A 21 -2.76 -20.55 -10.90
CA ALA A 21 -1.67 -21.06 -10.04
C ALA A 21 -0.42 -20.17 -10.11
N SER A 22 -0.04 -19.70 -11.31
CA SER A 22 1.07 -18.78 -11.52
C SER A 22 0.86 -17.45 -10.80
N MET A 23 -0.35 -16.90 -10.84
CA MET A 23 -0.70 -15.65 -10.14
C MET A 23 -0.81 -15.82 -8.62
N GLN A 24 -1.16 -17.01 -8.13
CA GLN A 24 -1.10 -17.34 -6.71
C GLN A 24 0.35 -17.36 -6.23
N ARG A 25 1.24 -18.05 -6.96
CA ARG A 25 2.68 -18.11 -6.65
C ARG A 25 3.32 -16.73 -6.68
N ARG A 26 3.06 -15.93 -7.73
CA ARG A 26 3.52 -14.54 -7.82
C ARG A 26 3.07 -13.72 -6.62
N GLY A 27 1.82 -13.91 -6.20
CA GLY A 27 1.27 -13.26 -5.02
C GLY A 27 1.98 -13.64 -3.71
N VAL A 28 2.35 -14.91 -3.53
CA VAL A 28 3.12 -15.39 -2.36
C VAL A 28 4.51 -14.76 -2.34
N LEU A 29 5.20 -14.76 -3.48
CA LEU A 29 6.51 -14.13 -3.64
C LEU A 29 6.47 -12.64 -3.26
N ILE A 30 5.52 -11.90 -3.83
CA ILE A 30 5.39 -10.45 -3.62
C ILE A 30 4.99 -10.09 -2.19
N ARG A 31 3.94 -10.73 -1.64
CA ARG A 31 3.35 -10.31 -0.36
C ARG A 31 4.05 -10.91 0.85
N THR A 32 4.67 -12.07 0.68
CA THR A 32 5.22 -12.86 1.79
C THR A 32 6.72 -12.98 1.68
N GLU A 33 7.25 -13.70 0.69
CA GLU A 33 8.66 -14.11 0.69
C GLU A 33 9.62 -12.92 0.51
N VAL A 34 9.47 -12.18 -0.59
CA VAL A 34 10.34 -11.04 -0.89
C VAL A 34 10.10 -9.90 0.11
N ALA A 35 8.84 -9.68 0.50
CA ALA A 35 8.51 -8.68 1.51
C ALA A 35 9.13 -9.02 2.88
N ALA A 36 9.09 -10.28 3.33
CA ALA A 36 9.72 -10.71 4.57
C ALA A 36 11.23 -10.55 4.51
N TRP A 37 11.87 -10.98 3.41
CA TRP A 37 13.31 -10.81 3.22
C TRP A 37 13.74 -9.34 3.35
N LEU A 38 12.94 -8.41 2.81
CA LEU A 38 13.19 -6.97 2.94
C LEU A 38 12.96 -6.48 4.38
N ARG A 39 11.89 -6.93 5.06
CA ARG A 39 11.62 -6.57 6.47
C ARG A 39 12.79 -6.91 7.38
N ASP A 40 13.40 -8.07 7.19
CA ASP A 40 14.55 -8.52 7.99
C ASP A 40 15.79 -7.60 7.83
N ARG A 41 15.86 -6.83 6.74
CA ARG A 41 17.03 -6.00 6.39
C ARG A 41 16.80 -4.51 6.56
N VAL A 42 15.56 -4.04 6.42
CA VAL A 42 15.26 -2.61 6.65
C VAL A 42 15.51 -2.20 8.09
N GLY A 43 15.50 -3.14 9.05
CA GLY A 43 15.91 -2.86 10.44
C GLY A 43 17.34 -2.35 10.56
N ALA A 44 18.29 -2.92 9.80
CA ALA A 44 19.66 -2.42 9.76
C ALA A 44 19.73 -1.02 9.12
N ILE A 45 18.97 -0.77 8.06
CA ILE A 45 18.89 0.54 7.41
C ILE A 45 18.30 1.59 8.36
N ALA A 46 17.27 1.25 9.12
CA ALA A 46 16.63 2.16 10.06
C ALA A 46 17.61 2.71 11.12
N THR A 47 18.69 1.99 11.45
CA THR A 47 19.69 2.46 12.42
C THR A 47 20.47 3.68 11.95
N VAL A 48 20.64 3.84 10.63
CA VAL A 48 21.35 4.96 10.01
C VAL A 48 20.41 6.07 9.51
N MET A 49 19.10 5.87 9.64
CA MET A 49 18.10 6.87 9.28
C MET A 49 17.93 7.93 10.39
N PRO A 50 17.50 9.15 10.03
CA PRO A 50 17.02 10.15 10.99
C PRO A 50 15.97 9.57 11.95
N PRO A 51 15.94 9.99 13.24
CA PRO A 51 15.04 9.42 14.25
C PRO A 51 13.55 9.37 13.87
N ASP A 52 13.07 10.36 13.12
CA ASP A 52 11.69 10.49 12.64
C ASP A 52 11.34 9.57 11.47
N ALA A 53 12.34 9.03 10.77
CA ALA A 53 12.18 8.12 9.63
C ALA A 53 12.60 6.66 9.92
N ARG A 54 12.79 6.30 11.19
CA ARG A 54 13.23 4.94 11.59
C ARG A 54 12.12 3.88 11.55
N ASP A 55 10.87 4.29 11.47
CA ASP A 55 9.69 3.43 11.40
C ASP A 55 9.50 2.84 9.98
N LEU A 56 10.58 2.31 9.41
CA LEU A 56 10.58 1.71 8.10
C LEU A 56 9.73 0.44 8.08
N ALA A 57 8.85 0.36 7.10
CA ALA A 57 7.96 -0.75 6.85
C ALA A 57 8.03 -1.19 5.38
N VAL A 58 7.60 -2.43 5.12
CA VAL A 58 7.59 -3.03 3.78
C VAL A 58 6.21 -3.60 3.49
N THR A 59 5.68 -3.25 2.33
CA THR A 59 4.41 -3.78 1.81
C THR A 59 4.58 -4.23 0.37
N GLY A 60 4.29 -5.51 0.11
CA GLY A 60 4.11 -6.04 -1.24
C GLY A 60 2.65 -6.02 -1.65
N ARG A 61 2.36 -5.66 -2.91
CA ARG A 61 1.02 -5.71 -3.47
C ARG A 61 0.99 -6.31 -4.86
N ASP A 62 0.01 -7.17 -5.04
CA ASP A 62 -0.31 -7.92 -6.25
C ASP A 62 -1.85 -7.86 -6.44
N SER A 63 -2.39 -6.65 -6.21
CA SER A 63 -3.81 -6.23 -6.01
C SER A 63 -4.61 -6.93 -4.88
N THR A 64 -5.84 -6.46 -4.67
CA THR A 64 -6.88 -7.00 -3.78
C THR A 64 -8.13 -7.19 -4.64
N GLY A 65 -8.39 -8.41 -5.13
CA GLY A 65 -9.43 -8.70 -6.14
C GLY A 65 -8.82 -9.25 -7.44
N LEU A 66 -9.10 -8.61 -8.58
CA LEU A 66 -8.44 -8.92 -9.87
C LEU A 66 -6.95 -8.65 -9.79
N LYS A 67 -6.11 -9.58 -10.24
CA LYS A 67 -4.64 -9.49 -10.18
C LYS A 67 -4.14 -8.26 -10.92
N SER A 68 -3.34 -7.43 -10.23
CA SER A 68 -2.71 -6.27 -10.88
C SER A 68 -1.78 -6.76 -11.97
N GLU A 69 -1.84 -6.10 -13.12
CA GLU A 69 -0.88 -6.33 -14.19
C GLU A 69 0.53 -5.95 -13.76
N VAL A 70 0.68 -4.96 -12.87
CA VAL A 70 1.98 -4.45 -12.41
C VAL A 70 2.10 -4.65 -10.90
N PRO A 71 2.67 -5.79 -10.44
CA PRO A 71 2.91 -6.00 -9.02
C PRO A 71 4.06 -5.10 -8.53
N TRP A 72 4.08 -4.83 -7.22
CA TRP A 72 5.11 -3.97 -6.63
C TRP A 72 5.38 -4.32 -5.17
N ILE A 73 6.55 -3.91 -4.69
CA ILE A 73 6.92 -3.98 -3.26
C ILE A 73 7.52 -2.64 -2.86
N ARG A 74 6.90 -1.95 -1.89
CA ARG A 74 7.37 -0.65 -1.40
C ARG A 74 8.02 -0.74 -0.03
N ILE A 75 9.01 0.12 0.18
CA ILE A 75 9.69 0.38 1.45
C ILE A 75 9.44 1.84 1.80
N TYR A 76 8.93 2.10 3.00
CA TYR A 76 8.40 3.41 3.36
C TYR A 76 8.51 3.65 4.87
N SER A 77 8.55 4.91 5.30
CA SER A 77 8.32 5.26 6.71
C SER A 77 6.81 5.29 6.98
N ALA A 78 6.36 4.64 8.05
CA ALA A 78 4.94 4.55 8.36
C ALA A 78 4.32 5.91 8.72
N SER A 79 5.07 6.78 9.39
CA SER A 79 4.69 8.14 9.78
C SER A 79 4.67 9.11 8.60
N HIS A 80 5.63 8.99 7.68
CA HIS A 80 5.76 9.93 6.55
C HIS A 80 5.01 9.50 5.29
N SER A 81 4.74 8.21 5.13
CA SER A 81 4.19 7.64 3.88
C SER A 81 3.13 6.55 4.12
N PRO A 82 2.06 6.87 4.87
CA PRO A 82 1.13 5.89 5.42
C PRO A 82 0.42 5.05 4.33
N SER A 83 0.23 5.62 3.14
CA SER A 83 -0.42 4.95 2.01
C SER A 83 0.40 5.08 0.72
N PRO A 84 0.19 4.23 -0.30
CA PRO A 84 0.87 4.41 -1.60
C PRO A 84 0.48 5.70 -2.33
N ARG A 85 -0.48 6.47 -1.80
CA ARG A 85 -0.96 7.73 -2.39
C ARG A 85 -0.42 8.96 -1.66
N GLU A 86 0.39 8.76 -0.63
CA GLU A 86 0.87 9.82 0.26
C GLU A 86 2.32 9.58 0.67
N GLY A 87 3.13 10.64 0.61
CA GLY A 87 4.53 10.62 1.03
C GLY A 87 5.50 10.04 -0.01
N TRP A 88 6.73 9.79 0.43
CA TRP A 88 7.85 9.29 -0.37
C TRP A 88 8.21 7.86 0.01
N TYR A 89 8.52 7.03 -0.97
CA TYR A 89 8.85 5.63 -0.73
C TYR A 89 9.74 5.07 -1.84
N LEU A 90 10.57 4.10 -1.48
CA LEU A 90 11.23 3.24 -2.47
C LEU A 90 10.25 2.17 -2.92
N VAL A 91 10.32 1.79 -4.19
CA VAL A 91 9.50 0.70 -4.73
C VAL A 91 10.26 -0.14 -5.73
N TYR A 92 10.17 -1.46 -5.55
CA TYR A 92 10.41 -2.44 -6.59
C TYR A 92 9.15 -2.52 -7.46
N LEU A 93 9.25 -2.05 -8.69
CA LEU A 93 8.17 -2.03 -9.67
C LEU A 93 8.48 -3.04 -10.77
N PHE A 94 7.66 -4.07 -10.91
CA PHE A 94 7.88 -5.12 -11.91
C PHE A 94 7.23 -4.72 -13.23
N SER A 95 7.98 -4.84 -14.33
CA SER A 95 7.46 -4.58 -15.68
C SER A 95 6.27 -5.48 -15.98
N ALA A 96 5.21 -4.93 -16.59
CA ALA A 96 4.06 -5.73 -17.06
C ALA A 96 4.50 -6.86 -18.01
N LEU A 97 5.58 -6.63 -18.77
CA LEU A 97 6.13 -7.58 -19.75
C LEU A 97 6.99 -8.67 -19.11
N GLY A 98 7.31 -8.59 -17.81
CA GLY A 98 8.16 -9.58 -17.12
C GLY A 98 9.64 -9.53 -17.49
N ASP A 99 10.11 -8.50 -18.17
CA ASP A 99 11.50 -8.40 -18.66
C ASP A 99 12.47 -7.71 -17.67
N ARG A 100 11.94 -6.94 -16.71
CA ARG A 100 12.75 -6.20 -15.73
C ARG A 100 11.98 -5.78 -14.48
N VAL A 101 12.74 -5.49 -13.43
CA VAL A 101 12.27 -4.85 -12.20
C VAL A 101 13.07 -3.57 -11.97
N TYR A 102 12.37 -2.50 -11.60
CA TYR A 102 12.96 -1.20 -11.30
C TYR A 102 12.98 -0.97 -9.81
N LEU A 103 14.10 -0.47 -9.27
CA LEU A 103 14.11 0.18 -7.97
C LEU A 103 14.03 1.69 -8.20
N SER A 104 12.98 2.31 -7.67
CA SER A 104 12.71 3.74 -7.89
C SER A 104 12.29 4.43 -6.59
N LEU A 105 12.63 5.72 -6.48
CA LEU A 105 12.09 6.62 -5.47
C LEU A 105 10.82 7.26 -6.04
N ASN A 106 9.67 6.99 -5.43
CA ASN A 106 8.38 7.48 -5.87
C ASN A 106 7.73 8.35 -4.80
N GLN A 107 6.79 9.19 -5.24
CA GLN A 107 5.96 10.03 -4.39
C GLN A 107 4.47 9.77 -4.67
N GLY A 108 3.70 9.54 -3.61
CA GLY A 108 2.25 9.56 -3.68
C GLY A 108 1.73 11.00 -3.59
N THR A 109 0.98 11.44 -4.61
CA THR A 109 0.47 12.81 -4.72
C THR A 109 -1.06 12.91 -4.70
N THR A 110 -1.76 11.79 -4.53
CA THR A 110 -3.22 11.69 -4.75
C THR A 110 -4.07 12.15 -3.55
N GLY A 111 -3.49 12.92 -2.62
CA GLY A 111 -4.04 13.19 -1.29
C GLY A 111 -4.84 14.48 -1.09
N ARG A 112 -4.98 15.36 -2.10
CA ARG A 112 -5.73 16.62 -1.90
C ARG A 112 -6.98 16.66 -2.78
N PRO A 113 -8.19 16.42 -2.21
CA PRO A 113 -9.41 16.92 -2.82
C PRO A 113 -9.28 18.43 -3.03
N ALA A 114 -9.79 18.94 -4.15
CA ALA A 114 -9.86 20.38 -4.35
C ALA A 114 -10.60 21.04 -3.17
N PRO A 115 -10.21 22.25 -2.73
CA PRO A 115 -10.96 22.97 -1.71
C PRO A 115 -12.43 23.08 -2.16
N GLY A 116 -13.37 22.47 -1.41
CA GLY A 116 -14.81 22.58 -1.66
C GLY A 116 -15.58 21.28 -1.99
N SER A 117 -14.93 20.11 -2.13
CA SER A 117 -15.64 18.86 -2.48
C SER A 117 -16.20 18.06 -1.28
N GLY A 118 -16.47 18.72 -0.15
CA GLY A 118 -17.05 18.07 1.03
C GLY A 118 -18.51 17.68 0.80
N GLY A 119 -18.76 16.39 0.54
CA GLY A 119 -20.10 15.83 0.50
C GLY A 119 -20.83 16.02 1.82
N VAL A 120 -22.07 16.50 1.74
CA VAL A 120 -22.99 16.65 2.86
C VAL A 120 -23.13 15.31 3.61
N GLY A 121 -22.66 15.28 4.86
CA GLY A 121 -22.79 14.12 5.73
C GLY A 121 -24.27 13.81 5.98
N GLN A 122 -24.72 12.63 5.59
CA GLN A 122 -25.96 12.04 6.07
C GLN A 122 -25.74 11.57 7.50
N ASN A 123 -25.97 12.47 8.46
CA ASN A 123 -26.01 12.13 9.88
C ASN A 123 -27.47 12.00 10.30
N SER A 124 -27.99 10.77 10.29
CA SER A 124 -29.30 10.40 10.85
C SER A 124 -29.23 10.38 12.39
N ALA A 125 -29.15 11.57 12.98
CA ALA A 125 -29.33 11.74 14.42
C ALA A 125 -30.84 11.83 14.74
N ARG A 126 -31.40 10.75 15.30
CA ARG A 126 -32.71 10.74 15.98
C ARG A 126 -32.69 11.80 17.08
N ARG A 127 -33.57 12.81 17.00
CA ARG A 127 -33.86 13.72 18.11
C ARG A 127 -34.82 13.02 19.09
N PRO A 128 -34.55 12.92 20.39
CA PRO A 128 -35.60 12.61 21.35
C PRO A 128 -36.50 13.84 21.55
N ALA A 129 -37.81 13.57 21.62
CA ALA A 129 -38.86 14.56 21.84
C ALA A 129 -38.67 15.30 23.18
N GLY A 130 -38.91 16.61 23.16
CA GLY A 130 -38.77 17.47 24.33
C GLY A 130 -39.72 17.08 25.47
N VAL A 131 -39.16 16.99 26.67
CA VAL A 131 -39.91 17.03 27.93
C VAL A 131 -40.00 18.50 28.35
N VAL A 132 -41.22 19.02 28.41
CA VAL A 132 -41.53 20.33 28.99
C VAL A 132 -42.02 20.12 30.44
N ARG A 133 -41.24 20.62 31.40
CA ARG A 133 -41.56 20.89 32.82
C ARG A 133 -40.52 21.92 33.27
N GLN A 134 -40.72 22.98 34.05
CA GLN A 134 -41.77 23.74 34.76
C GLN A 134 -41.18 25.19 34.79
N GLY A 135 -41.86 26.31 35.04
CA GLY A 135 -42.98 26.65 35.90
C GLY A 135 -42.93 28.18 36.14
N GLY A 136 -43.90 28.71 36.88
CA GLY A 136 -43.79 30.03 37.52
C GLY A 136 -45.06 30.88 37.47
N LEU A 137 -45.95 30.66 38.45
CA LEU A 137 -46.42 31.70 39.38
C LEU A 137 -46.59 31.05 40.75
#